data_AF-A0A2P4PSL5-F1
#
_entry.id   AF-A0A2P4PSL5-F1
#
_cell.length_a   1.000
_cell.length_b   1.000
_cell.length_c   1.000
_cell.angle_alpha   90.00
_cell.angle_beta   90.00
_cell.angle_gamma   90.00
#
_symmetry.space_group_name_H-M   'P 1'
#
loop_
_entity.id
_entity.type
_entity.pdbx_description
1 polymer ?
#
loop_
_entity_poly.entity_id
_entity_poly.type
_entity_poly.pdbx_seq_one_letter_code
_entity_poly.pdbx_strand_id
1 'polypeptide(L)'
;MSYNTELVSNLNDWNKWIEEAISKKLIKYYEYDQFYNIQEIGSGGFGKVCRANWKNSHKRYAIKSFFNINDATVKALVREIQLQREVDFHDNVIHFYGVTTSFKENQIKEYSLVLEYAENGTLRKYLKENFENLTWDKKYNLAFQLVYAVSCLHDEGIVHRDLHSNNVLVHQNTIKLADFGLSKRIEETSNSHSRTFGLIPYTDPKSFNSSTTELYLLNKKSDVYSIGVLLWEISSGQPPFQGRPHDVGLALGILQGLRETPIPNTSIDYIKIYTDCWNIEPDNRPTINQVVDELKQDF
;
A
#
# COMPACT_ATOMS: atom_id res chain seq x y z
N MET A 1 37.83 -2.63 -20.53
CA MET A 1 36.55 -3.30 -20.85
C MET A 1 36.27 -4.35 -19.79
N SER A 2 35.55 -4.04 -18.71
CA SER A 2 35.08 -5.08 -17.75
C SER A 2 34.02 -4.59 -16.73
N TYR A 3 33.25 -3.54 -17.00
CA TYR A 3 32.21 -3.06 -16.07
C TYR A 3 30.78 -3.55 -16.41
N ASN A 4 30.58 -4.26 -17.53
CA ASN A 4 29.26 -4.71 -17.98
C ASN A 4 28.92 -6.16 -17.60
N THR A 5 29.87 -6.94 -17.05
CA THR A 5 29.66 -8.38 -16.83
C THR A 5 29.04 -8.69 -15.45
N GLU A 6 29.25 -7.85 -14.43
CA GLU A 6 28.67 -8.06 -13.10
C GLU A 6 27.20 -7.64 -13.00
N LEU A 7 26.77 -6.60 -13.75
CA LEU A 7 25.38 -6.13 -13.75
C LEU A 7 24.39 -7.10 -14.42
N VAL A 8 24.85 -7.94 -15.33
CA VAL A 8 24.03 -8.98 -16.00
C VAL A 8 23.86 -10.22 -15.12
N SER A 9 24.73 -10.41 -14.11
CA SER A 9 24.73 -11.64 -13.30
C SER A 9 23.59 -11.70 -12.26
N ASN A 10 23.19 -10.58 -11.65
CA ASN A 10 22.19 -10.56 -10.57
C ASN A 10 20.74 -10.57 -11.04
N LEU A 11 20.44 -9.97 -12.22
CA LEU A 11 19.10 -10.02 -12.82
C LEU A 11 18.64 -11.47 -13.01
N ASN A 12 19.60 -12.39 -13.13
CA ASN A 12 19.37 -13.79 -13.38
C ASN A 12 18.79 -14.53 -12.16
N ASP A 13 19.14 -14.14 -10.93
CA ASP A 13 18.79 -14.92 -9.74
C ASP A 13 17.32 -14.71 -9.31
N TRP A 14 16.84 -13.46 -9.28
CA TRP A 14 15.45 -13.18 -8.88
C TRP A 14 14.43 -13.58 -9.95
N ASN A 15 14.77 -13.40 -11.24
CA ASN A 15 13.93 -13.92 -12.32
C ASN A 15 13.89 -15.45 -12.26
N LYS A 16 15.03 -16.11 -12.04
CA LYS A 16 15.08 -17.56 -11.84
C LYS A 16 14.23 -18.01 -10.66
N TRP A 17 14.18 -17.26 -9.57
CA TRP A 17 13.28 -17.55 -8.45
C TRP A 17 11.82 -17.58 -8.89
N ILE A 18 11.37 -16.60 -9.69
CA ILE A 18 9.99 -16.55 -10.21
C ILE A 18 9.72 -17.76 -11.13
N GLU A 19 10.64 -18.06 -12.05
CA GLU A 19 10.52 -19.22 -12.96
C GLU A 19 10.50 -20.56 -12.20
N GLU A 20 11.33 -20.69 -11.16
CA GLU A 20 11.32 -21.84 -10.27
C GLU A 20 10.01 -21.95 -9.49
N ALA A 21 9.47 -20.84 -9.00
CA ALA A 21 8.18 -20.82 -8.31
C ALA A 21 7.03 -21.21 -9.24
N ILE A 22 7.05 -20.77 -10.50
CA ILE A 22 6.08 -21.18 -11.53
C ILE A 22 6.20 -22.68 -11.83
N SER A 23 7.41 -23.15 -12.13
CA SER A 23 7.64 -24.57 -12.49
C SER A 23 7.29 -25.54 -11.36
N LYS A 24 7.55 -25.14 -10.11
CA LYS A 24 7.16 -25.87 -8.89
C LYS A 24 5.68 -25.67 -8.51
N LYS A 25 4.90 -24.92 -9.30
CA LYS A 25 3.48 -24.60 -9.08
C LYS A 25 3.20 -23.90 -7.74
N LEU A 26 4.18 -23.17 -7.21
CA LEU A 26 4.04 -22.35 -6.00
C LEU A 26 3.34 -21.02 -6.30
N ILE A 27 3.47 -20.53 -7.54
CA ILE A 27 2.70 -19.40 -8.05
C ILE A 27 2.10 -19.78 -9.39
N LYS A 28 0.91 -19.25 -9.69
CA LYS A 28 0.25 -19.47 -10.98
C LYS A 28 0.79 -18.49 -12.02
N TYR A 29 1.07 -19.01 -13.22
CA TYR A 29 1.33 -18.19 -14.39
C TYR A 29 0.04 -18.01 -15.20
N TYR A 30 -0.22 -16.77 -15.61
CA TYR A 30 -1.32 -16.40 -16.49
C TYR A 30 -0.75 -16.00 -17.85
N GLU A 31 -1.20 -16.68 -18.91
CA GLU A 31 -0.89 -16.32 -20.29
C GLU A 31 -1.47 -14.94 -20.63
N TYR A 32 -0.61 -13.97 -20.96
CA TYR A 32 -1.03 -12.57 -21.11
C TYR A 32 -2.08 -12.38 -22.22
N ASP A 33 -2.00 -13.17 -23.28
CA ASP A 33 -2.91 -13.12 -24.44
C ASP A 33 -4.35 -13.58 -24.14
N GLN A 34 -4.57 -14.15 -22.96
CA GLN A 34 -5.89 -14.52 -22.47
C GLN A 34 -6.60 -13.36 -21.74
N PHE A 35 -5.88 -12.28 -21.45
CA PHE A 35 -6.49 -11.04 -20.97
C PHE A 35 -7.05 -10.22 -22.13
N TYR A 36 -8.24 -9.64 -21.93
CA TYR A 36 -8.88 -8.75 -22.90
C TYR A 36 -9.61 -7.60 -22.18
N ASN A 37 -10.06 -6.59 -22.94
CA ASN A 37 -10.64 -5.35 -22.40
C ASN A 37 -9.74 -4.66 -21.36
N ILE A 38 -8.43 -4.62 -21.67
CA ILE A 38 -7.41 -4.04 -20.81
C ILE A 38 -7.59 -2.53 -20.77
N GLN A 39 -7.84 -1.98 -19.59
CA GLN A 39 -8.02 -0.55 -19.35
C GLN A 39 -7.13 -0.11 -18.20
N GLU A 40 -6.32 0.93 -18.43
CA GLU A 40 -5.54 1.55 -17.35
C GLU A 40 -6.49 2.20 -16.33
N ILE A 41 -6.28 1.88 -15.04
CA ILE A 41 -7.12 2.35 -13.93
C ILE A 41 -6.30 3.13 -12.88
N GLY A 42 -4.98 3.07 -12.96
CA GLY A 42 -4.08 3.81 -12.08
C GLY A 42 -2.64 3.78 -12.59
N SER A 43 -1.90 4.82 -12.27
CA SER A 43 -0.48 4.95 -12.61
C SER A 43 0.23 5.72 -11.50
N GLY A 44 1.46 5.33 -11.21
CA GLY A 44 2.32 5.94 -10.19
C GLY A 44 3.77 5.98 -10.65
N GLY A 45 4.68 6.40 -9.77
CA GLY A 45 6.10 6.56 -10.13
C GLY A 45 6.79 5.28 -10.60
N PHE A 46 6.33 4.12 -10.15
CA PHE A 46 7.00 2.83 -10.37
C PHE A 46 6.27 1.89 -11.34
N GLY A 47 5.08 2.28 -11.81
CA GLY A 47 4.29 1.38 -12.63
C GLY A 47 2.86 1.84 -12.83
N LYS A 48 2.08 0.95 -13.44
CA LYS A 48 0.66 1.16 -13.71
C LYS A 48 -0.15 -0.07 -13.39
N VAL A 49 -1.44 0.16 -13.14
CA VAL A 49 -2.43 -0.88 -12.89
C VAL A 49 -3.48 -0.82 -13.98
N CYS A 50 -3.72 -1.96 -14.63
CA CYS A 50 -4.78 -2.12 -15.61
C CYS A 50 -5.85 -3.08 -15.10
N ARG A 51 -7.12 -2.76 -15.30
CA ARG A 51 -8.21 -3.75 -15.21
C ARG A 51 -8.22 -4.58 -16.48
N ALA A 52 -8.37 -5.89 -16.36
CA ALA A 52 -8.56 -6.79 -17.48
C ALA A 52 -9.60 -7.88 -17.18
N ASN A 53 -10.26 -8.38 -18.22
CA ASN A 53 -11.08 -9.59 -18.14
C ASN A 53 -10.22 -10.79 -18.54
N TRP A 54 -10.47 -11.95 -17.92
CA TRP A 54 -9.81 -13.21 -18.29
C TRP A 54 -10.72 -14.06 -19.18
N LYS A 55 -10.23 -14.59 -20.29
CA LYS A 55 -11.01 -15.46 -21.19
C LYS A 55 -11.61 -16.65 -20.42
N ASN A 56 -12.83 -17.04 -20.80
CA ASN A 56 -13.59 -18.13 -20.19
C ASN A 56 -13.87 -17.97 -18.68
N SER A 57 -13.78 -16.73 -18.17
CA SER A 57 -14.15 -16.37 -16.81
C SER A 57 -14.96 -15.07 -16.83
N HIS A 58 -15.96 -14.97 -15.96
CA HIS A 58 -16.66 -13.71 -15.71
C HIS A 58 -15.90 -12.79 -14.74
N LYS A 59 -14.70 -13.20 -14.29
CA LYS A 59 -13.91 -12.49 -13.30
C LYS A 59 -13.01 -11.42 -13.94
N ARG A 60 -12.94 -10.28 -13.27
CA ARG A 60 -12.03 -9.17 -13.58
C ARG A 60 -10.79 -9.27 -12.70
N TYR A 61 -9.66 -8.85 -13.25
CA TYR A 61 -8.35 -8.85 -12.59
C TYR A 61 -7.72 -7.47 -12.67
N ALA A 62 -6.88 -7.15 -11.69
CA ALA A 62 -5.96 -6.03 -11.75
C ALA A 62 -4.57 -6.56 -12.14
N ILE A 63 -3.99 -6.00 -13.21
CA ILE A 63 -2.64 -6.31 -13.67
C ILE A 63 -1.74 -5.14 -13.29
N LYS A 64 -0.84 -5.35 -12.34
CA LYS A 64 0.16 -4.34 -11.92
C LYS A 64 1.46 -4.59 -12.67
N SER A 65 1.82 -3.64 -13.53
CA SER A 65 3.05 -3.66 -14.34
C SER A 65 4.00 -2.55 -13.86
N PHE A 66 5.31 -2.74 -14.08
CA PHE A 66 6.34 -1.86 -13.55
C PHE A 66 7.08 -1.10 -14.65
N PHE A 67 7.45 0.15 -14.38
CA PHE A 67 8.32 0.93 -15.26
C PHE A 67 9.80 0.64 -14.96
N ASN A 68 10.68 0.79 -15.95
CA ASN A 68 12.13 0.70 -15.80
C ASN A 68 12.61 -0.54 -15.02
N ILE A 69 12.13 -1.73 -15.41
CA ILE A 69 12.45 -3.00 -14.74
C ILE A 69 13.96 -3.22 -14.74
N ASN A 70 14.52 -3.27 -13.53
CA ASN A 70 15.90 -3.58 -13.22
C ASN A 70 15.96 -4.60 -12.07
N ASP A 71 17.17 -5.00 -11.66
CA ASP A 71 17.36 -5.99 -10.60
C ASP A 71 16.67 -5.60 -9.28
N ALA A 72 16.77 -4.33 -8.91
CA ALA A 72 16.10 -3.78 -7.74
C ALA A 72 14.57 -3.96 -7.80
N THR A 73 13.98 -3.71 -8.96
CA THR A 73 12.53 -3.85 -9.19
C THR A 73 12.10 -5.31 -9.12
N VAL A 74 12.84 -6.23 -9.74
CA VAL A 74 12.53 -7.67 -9.71
C VAL A 74 12.70 -8.24 -8.29
N LYS A 75 13.76 -7.84 -7.58
CA LYS A 75 13.96 -8.21 -6.18
C LYS A 75 12.81 -7.73 -5.30
N ALA A 76 12.39 -6.48 -5.48
CA ALA A 76 11.27 -5.92 -4.73
C ALA A 76 9.96 -6.65 -5.05
N LEU A 77 9.73 -7.00 -6.33
CA LEU A 77 8.59 -7.82 -6.78
C LEU A 77 8.57 -9.20 -6.12
N VAL A 78 9.71 -9.91 -6.09
CA VAL A 78 9.80 -11.21 -5.42
C VAL A 78 9.47 -11.08 -3.94
N ARG A 79 9.95 -10.03 -3.27
CA ARG A 79 9.60 -9.77 -1.87
C ARG A 79 8.11 -9.50 -1.69
N GLU A 80 7.48 -8.73 -2.57
CA GLU A 80 6.03 -8.51 -2.54
C GLU A 80 5.26 -9.83 -2.65
N ILE A 81 5.61 -10.68 -3.62
CA ILE A 81 4.98 -12.00 -3.81
C ILE A 81 5.12 -12.87 -2.56
N GLN A 82 6.31 -12.88 -1.94
CA GLN A 82 6.56 -13.65 -0.72
C GLN A 82 5.67 -13.16 0.42
N LEU A 83 5.64 -11.85 0.67
CA LEU A 83 4.85 -11.28 1.76
C LEU A 83 3.35 -11.45 1.56
N GLN A 84 2.85 -11.22 0.34
CA GLN A 84 1.43 -11.45 0.02
C GLN A 84 1.00 -12.88 0.34
N ARG A 85 1.85 -13.87 0.03
CA ARG A 85 1.53 -15.28 0.31
C ARG A 85 1.46 -15.62 1.81
N GLU A 86 2.18 -14.90 2.67
CA GLU A 86 2.09 -15.12 4.12
C GLU A 86 0.74 -14.68 4.68
N VAL A 87 0.08 -13.68 4.08
CA VAL A 87 -1.17 -13.08 4.59
C VAL A 87 -2.37 -13.23 3.65
N ASP A 88 -2.26 -14.01 2.58
CA ASP A 88 -3.30 -14.20 1.55
C ASP A 88 -4.58 -14.86 2.11
N PHE A 89 -4.50 -15.45 3.30
CA PHE A 89 -5.64 -16.01 4.03
C PHE A 89 -6.58 -14.94 4.60
N HIS A 90 -6.14 -13.68 4.68
CA HIS A 90 -6.89 -12.61 5.34
C HIS A 90 -7.85 -11.90 4.37
N ASP A 91 -9.15 -11.92 4.66
CA ASP A 91 -10.19 -11.39 3.75
C ASP A 91 -10.02 -9.90 3.40
N ASN A 92 -9.45 -9.11 4.31
CA ASN A 92 -9.17 -7.69 4.08
C ASN A 92 -7.82 -7.38 3.41
N VAL A 93 -7.14 -8.38 2.86
CA VAL A 93 -5.95 -8.21 2.01
C VAL A 93 -6.34 -8.44 0.55
N ILE A 94 -5.73 -7.69 -0.38
CA ILE A 94 -5.93 -7.90 -1.81
C ILE A 94 -5.38 -9.28 -2.20
N HIS A 95 -6.22 -10.10 -2.82
CA HIS A 95 -5.78 -11.46 -3.14
C HIS A 95 -4.78 -11.49 -4.31
N PHE A 96 -3.73 -12.29 -4.14
CA PHE A 96 -2.69 -12.51 -5.14
C PHE A 96 -2.98 -13.79 -5.95
N TYR A 97 -3.34 -13.64 -7.22
CA TYR A 97 -3.62 -14.83 -8.05
C TYR A 97 -2.37 -15.44 -8.68
N GLY A 98 -1.35 -14.63 -8.96
CA GLY A 98 -0.17 -15.09 -9.68
C GLY A 98 0.51 -14.00 -10.49
N VAL A 99 1.28 -14.42 -11.50
CA VAL A 99 2.05 -13.51 -12.36
C VAL A 99 1.71 -13.72 -13.83
N THR A 100 1.97 -12.70 -14.63
CA THR A 100 1.90 -12.74 -16.09
C THR A 100 3.15 -12.06 -16.66
N THR A 101 3.52 -12.36 -17.90
CA THR A 101 4.58 -11.63 -18.59
C THR A 101 4.07 -10.96 -19.85
N SER A 102 4.40 -9.69 -20.06
CA SER A 102 4.29 -9.09 -21.39
C SER A 102 5.64 -9.19 -22.11
N PHE A 103 5.64 -9.63 -23.36
CA PHE A 103 6.83 -9.54 -24.21
C PHE A 103 6.89 -8.14 -24.83
N LYS A 104 7.98 -7.42 -24.60
CA LYS A 104 8.35 -6.28 -25.44
C LYS A 104 9.22 -6.76 -26.60
N GLU A 105 9.33 -5.92 -27.62
CA GLU A 105 10.09 -6.16 -28.87
C GLU A 105 11.54 -6.66 -28.64
N ASN A 106 12.10 -6.41 -27.45
CA ASN A 106 13.47 -6.79 -27.07
C ASN A 106 13.60 -8.15 -26.35
N GLN A 107 12.55 -9.00 -26.32
CA GLN A 107 12.53 -10.34 -25.70
C GLN A 107 12.79 -10.41 -24.19
N ILE A 108 12.88 -9.28 -23.49
CA ILE A 108 12.99 -9.26 -22.02
C ILE A 108 11.60 -9.58 -21.43
N LYS A 109 11.54 -10.61 -20.57
CA LYS A 109 10.33 -10.95 -19.80
C LYS A 109 10.09 -9.87 -18.75
N GLU A 110 9.03 -9.09 -18.94
CA GLU A 110 8.58 -8.12 -17.94
C GLU A 110 7.46 -8.76 -17.12
N TYR A 111 7.75 -9.07 -15.85
CA TYR A 111 6.78 -9.65 -14.93
C TYR A 111 5.81 -8.59 -14.40
N SER A 112 4.54 -8.97 -14.39
CA SER A 112 3.44 -8.22 -13.78
C SER A 112 2.69 -9.09 -12.78
N LEU A 113 2.12 -8.47 -11.75
CA LEU A 113 1.27 -9.14 -10.77
C LEU A 113 -0.17 -9.23 -11.30
N VAL A 114 -0.81 -10.38 -11.08
CA VAL A 114 -2.23 -10.60 -11.32
C VAL A 114 -2.94 -10.63 -9.97
N LEU A 115 -3.74 -9.61 -9.71
CA LEU A 115 -4.35 -9.31 -8.41
C LEU A 115 -5.88 -9.28 -8.49
N GLU A 116 -6.52 -9.38 -7.34
CA GLU A 116 -7.94 -9.05 -7.17
C GLU A 116 -8.27 -7.64 -7.67
N TYR A 117 -9.40 -7.56 -8.37
CA TYR A 117 -9.94 -6.28 -8.84
C TYR A 117 -10.95 -5.75 -7.82
N ALA A 118 -10.59 -4.68 -7.11
CA ALA A 118 -11.48 -3.97 -6.20
C ALA A 118 -12.41 -3.03 -6.99
N GLU A 119 -13.71 -3.35 -7.08
CA GLU A 119 -14.64 -2.64 -7.98
C GLU A 119 -14.90 -1.19 -7.57
N ASN A 120 -14.82 -0.89 -6.27
CA ASN A 120 -15.00 0.48 -5.77
C ASN A 120 -13.69 1.30 -5.77
N GLY A 121 -12.58 0.72 -6.24
CA GLY A 121 -11.31 1.40 -6.37
C GLY A 121 -10.63 1.70 -5.04
N THR A 122 -9.89 2.80 -4.97
CA THR A 122 -9.17 3.22 -3.76
C THR A 122 -10.10 3.79 -2.70
N LEU A 123 -9.72 3.70 -1.43
CA LEU A 123 -10.43 4.32 -0.32
C LEU A 123 -10.61 5.83 -0.55
N ARG A 124 -9.57 6.51 -1.07
CA ARG A 124 -9.64 7.92 -1.47
C ARG A 124 -10.83 8.19 -2.40
N LYS A 125 -10.94 7.41 -3.47
CA LYS A 125 -12.00 7.58 -4.48
C LYS A 125 -13.35 7.20 -3.88
N TYR A 126 -13.40 6.09 -3.17
CA TYR A 126 -14.62 5.58 -2.54
C TYR A 126 -15.22 6.60 -1.58
N LEU A 127 -14.42 7.17 -0.67
CA LEU A 127 -14.87 8.22 0.25
C LEU A 127 -15.39 9.41 -0.53
N LYS A 128 -14.62 9.94 -1.49
CA LYS A 128 -15.06 11.08 -2.33
C LYS A 128 -16.43 10.86 -2.99
N GLU A 129 -16.71 9.64 -3.46
CA GLU A 129 -17.92 9.34 -4.22
C GLU A 129 -19.11 8.92 -3.35
N ASN A 130 -18.87 8.38 -2.14
CA ASN A 130 -19.90 7.72 -1.34
C ASN A 130 -20.09 8.30 0.06
N PHE A 131 -19.31 9.30 0.47
CA PHE A 131 -19.28 9.78 1.86
C PHE A 131 -20.64 10.21 2.41
N GLU A 132 -21.47 10.88 1.59
CA GLU A 132 -22.82 11.31 2.00
C GLU A 132 -23.73 10.13 2.37
N ASN A 133 -23.45 8.92 1.85
CA ASN A 133 -24.20 7.70 2.10
C ASN A 133 -23.56 6.79 3.17
N LEU A 134 -22.43 7.21 3.77
CA LEU A 134 -21.74 6.46 4.82
C LEU A 134 -22.27 6.88 6.19
N THR A 135 -23.06 5.99 6.79
CA THR A 135 -23.40 6.06 8.22
C THR A 135 -22.15 5.83 9.07
N TRP A 136 -22.20 6.23 10.34
CA TRP A 136 -21.11 5.97 11.27
C TRP A 136 -20.79 4.49 11.38
N ASP A 137 -21.78 3.61 11.47
CA ASP A 137 -21.56 2.15 11.52
C ASP A 137 -20.72 1.65 10.33
N LYS A 138 -20.98 2.17 9.12
CA LYS A 138 -20.17 1.81 7.94
C LYS A 138 -18.76 2.37 8.04
N LYS A 139 -18.59 3.60 8.55
CA LYS A 139 -17.25 4.20 8.77
C LYS A 139 -16.45 3.39 9.79
N TYR A 140 -17.06 3.01 10.91
CA TYR A 140 -16.45 2.14 11.91
C TYR A 140 -16.10 0.77 11.33
N ASN A 141 -16.97 0.18 10.52
CA ASN A 141 -16.69 -1.09 9.87
C ASN A 141 -15.47 -1.01 8.94
N LEU A 142 -15.37 0.04 8.11
CA LEU A 142 -14.19 0.28 7.27
C LEU A 142 -12.92 0.51 8.11
N ALA A 143 -13.01 1.30 9.17
CA ALA A 143 -11.90 1.54 10.09
C ALA A 143 -11.43 0.24 10.74
N PHE A 144 -12.35 -0.55 11.29
CA PHE A 144 -12.05 -1.82 11.94
C PHE A 144 -11.40 -2.81 10.97
N GLN A 145 -11.95 -3.00 9.78
CA GLN A 145 -11.37 -3.89 8.76
C GLN A 145 -9.95 -3.47 8.37
N LEU A 146 -9.69 -2.16 8.24
CA LEU A 146 -8.37 -1.62 7.94
C LEU A 146 -7.38 -1.94 9.07
N VAL A 147 -7.73 -1.61 10.32
CA VAL A 147 -6.85 -1.85 11.48
C VAL A 147 -6.61 -3.34 11.67
N TYR A 148 -7.63 -4.18 11.46
CA TYR A 148 -7.52 -5.63 11.58
C TYR A 148 -6.60 -6.24 10.52
N ALA A 149 -6.67 -5.78 9.27
CA ALA A 149 -5.72 -6.18 8.22
C ALA A 149 -4.27 -5.80 8.60
N VAL A 150 -4.05 -4.59 9.12
CA VAL A 150 -2.69 -4.15 9.52
C VAL A 150 -2.19 -4.91 10.74
N SER A 151 -3.08 -5.26 11.67
CA SER A 151 -2.79 -6.15 12.80
C SER A 151 -2.29 -7.52 12.32
N CYS A 152 -2.98 -8.14 11.35
CA CYS A 152 -2.53 -9.39 10.72
C CYS A 152 -1.12 -9.26 10.12
N LEU A 153 -0.83 -8.18 9.39
CA LEU A 153 0.51 -7.93 8.86
C LEU A 153 1.54 -7.84 10.00
N HIS A 154 1.24 -7.09 11.06
CA HIS A 154 2.18 -6.90 12.16
C HIS A 154 2.43 -8.19 12.94
N ASP A 155 1.42 -9.03 13.14
CA ASP A 155 1.57 -10.32 13.82
C ASP A 155 2.48 -11.27 13.02
N GLU A 156 2.43 -11.24 11.69
CA GLU A 156 3.37 -11.94 10.79
C GLU A 156 4.74 -11.22 10.64
N GLY A 157 5.00 -10.17 11.43
CA GLY A 157 6.26 -9.44 11.39
C GLY A 157 6.44 -8.53 10.17
N ILE A 158 5.38 -8.29 9.40
CA ILE A 158 5.37 -7.45 8.21
C ILE A 158 5.09 -5.99 8.60
N VAL A 159 5.92 -5.07 8.11
CA VAL A 159 5.69 -3.62 8.20
C VAL A 159 5.33 -3.12 6.80
N HIS A 160 4.20 -2.43 6.66
CA HIS A 160 3.69 -1.99 5.38
C HIS A 160 4.48 -0.81 4.81
N ARG A 161 4.86 0.17 5.63
CA ARG A 161 5.72 1.34 5.32
C ARG A 161 5.15 2.37 4.31
N ASP A 162 4.08 2.03 3.60
CA ASP A 162 3.45 2.89 2.59
C ASP A 162 1.92 2.94 2.72
N LEU A 163 1.40 3.02 3.96
CA LEU A 163 -0.04 3.10 4.21
C LEU A 163 -0.57 4.49 3.85
N HIS A 164 -1.47 4.55 2.87
CA HIS A 164 -2.23 5.73 2.51
C HIS A 164 -3.49 5.33 1.75
N SER A 165 -4.44 6.24 1.55
CA SER A 165 -5.77 5.90 1.02
C SER A 165 -5.83 5.53 -0.46
N ASN A 166 -4.67 5.53 -1.14
CA ASN A 166 -4.54 4.96 -2.49
C ASN A 166 -4.04 3.50 -2.47
N ASN A 167 -3.44 3.04 -1.37
CA ASN A 167 -3.02 1.64 -1.16
C ASN A 167 -4.06 0.84 -0.35
N VAL A 168 -5.06 1.53 0.21
CA VAL A 168 -6.27 0.90 0.74
C VAL A 168 -7.33 0.90 -0.36
N LEU A 169 -7.86 -0.27 -0.71
CA LEU A 169 -8.92 -0.42 -1.71
C LEU A 169 -10.25 -0.79 -1.04
N VAL A 170 -11.35 -0.61 -1.78
CA VAL A 170 -12.69 -1.03 -1.35
C VAL A 170 -13.29 -1.93 -2.42
N HIS A 171 -13.79 -3.09 -2.00
CA HIS A 171 -14.51 -4.03 -2.83
C HIS A 171 -15.80 -4.43 -2.11
N GLN A 172 -16.96 -4.03 -2.65
CA GLN A 172 -18.27 -4.37 -2.07
C GLN A 172 -18.39 -3.94 -0.59
N ASN A 173 -17.99 -2.70 -0.29
CA ASN A 173 -17.91 -2.14 1.08
C ASN A 173 -16.95 -2.87 2.03
N THR A 174 -16.05 -3.70 1.50
CA THR A 174 -15.01 -4.38 2.27
C THR A 174 -13.64 -3.77 1.94
N ILE A 175 -12.85 -3.46 2.96
CA ILE A 175 -11.47 -3.01 2.80
C ILE A 175 -10.63 -4.13 2.22
N LYS A 176 -9.77 -3.78 1.27
CA LYS A 176 -8.73 -4.62 0.68
C LYS A 176 -7.40 -3.87 0.72
N LEU A 177 -6.55 -4.23 1.66
CA LEU A 177 -5.21 -3.68 1.81
C LEU A 177 -4.32 -4.19 0.68
N ALA A 178 -3.63 -3.29 0.00
CA ALA A 178 -2.77 -3.60 -1.14
C ALA A 178 -1.40 -2.93 -0.99
N ASP A 179 -0.41 -3.45 -1.74
CA ASP A 179 0.90 -2.84 -1.94
C ASP A 179 1.77 -2.70 -0.69
N PHE A 180 2.48 -3.78 -0.30
CA PHE A 180 3.19 -3.88 0.99
C PHE A 180 4.55 -3.18 1.01
N GLY A 181 4.53 -1.89 0.67
CA GLY A 181 5.69 -1.02 0.60
C GLY A 181 6.61 -1.34 -0.56
N LEU A 182 6.09 -1.92 -1.64
CA LEU A 182 6.88 -2.25 -2.83
C LEU A 182 7.55 -1.00 -3.40
N SER A 183 6.80 0.09 -3.51
CA SER A 183 7.29 1.43 -3.90
C SER A 183 8.50 1.86 -3.03
N LYS A 184 8.37 1.78 -1.71
CA LYS A 184 9.42 2.13 -0.74
C LYS A 184 10.65 1.27 -0.89
N ARG A 185 10.49 -0.05 -1.08
CA ARG A 185 11.62 -0.96 -1.32
C ARG A 185 12.34 -0.66 -2.63
N ILE A 186 11.60 -0.28 -3.67
CA ILE A 186 12.19 0.14 -4.94
C ILE A 186 13.01 1.42 -4.74
N GLU A 187 12.47 2.45 -4.06
CA GLU A 187 13.18 3.69 -3.72
C GLU A 187 14.46 3.44 -2.90
N GLU A 188 14.36 2.63 -1.84
CA GLU A 188 15.49 2.26 -0.97
C GLU A 188 16.60 1.54 -1.75
N THR A 189 16.23 0.64 -2.67
CA THR A 189 17.21 -0.18 -3.41
C THR A 189 17.83 0.58 -4.59
N SER A 190 17.10 1.52 -5.19
CA SER A 190 17.57 2.31 -6.34
C SER A 190 18.35 3.58 -5.95
N ASN A 191 18.43 3.91 -4.66
CA ASN A 191 18.89 5.22 -4.16
C ASN A 191 18.14 6.42 -4.78
N SER A 192 16.97 6.19 -5.38
CA SER A 192 16.17 7.26 -5.99
C SER A 192 15.33 7.95 -4.92
N HIS A 193 15.65 9.20 -4.61
CA HIS A 193 14.90 10.01 -3.66
C HIS A 193 13.72 10.72 -4.34
N SER A 194 12.81 9.98 -4.96
CA SER A 194 11.54 10.55 -5.43
C SER A 194 10.69 10.88 -4.21
N ARG A 195 10.86 12.06 -3.63
CA ARG A 195 9.96 12.57 -2.61
C ARG A 195 8.59 12.75 -3.25
N THR A 196 7.73 11.74 -3.12
CA THR A 196 6.33 11.86 -3.52
C THR A 196 5.63 12.72 -2.47
N PHE A 197 5.76 14.03 -2.66
CA PHE A 197 5.20 15.09 -1.82
C PHE A 197 3.74 14.81 -1.42
N GLY A 198 2.93 14.21 -2.30
CA GLY A 198 1.56 13.80 -2.02
C GLY A 198 1.34 12.87 -0.81
N LEU A 199 2.37 12.18 -0.32
CA LEU A 199 2.29 11.21 0.78
C LEU A 199 2.73 11.76 2.14
N ILE A 200 3.15 13.03 2.21
CA ILE A 200 3.65 13.66 3.44
C ILE A 200 2.71 13.46 4.65
N PRO A 201 1.39 13.67 4.54
CA PRO A 201 0.51 13.55 5.70
C PRO A 201 0.51 12.17 6.35
N TYR A 202 0.65 11.11 5.55
CA TYR A 202 0.62 9.71 6.02
C TYR A 202 1.96 9.22 6.53
N THR A 203 3.05 9.92 6.22
CA THR A 203 4.40 9.47 6.52
C THR A 203 4.78 9.82 7.96
N ASP A 204 5.39 8.87 8.67
CA ASP A 204 5.87 9.08 10.04
C ASP A 204 6.79 10.32 10.10
N PRO A 205 6.44 11.35 10.89
CA PRO A 205 7.17 12.62 10.89
C PRO A 205 8.63 12.48 11.30
N LYS A 206 8.97 11.46 12.11
CA LYS A 206 10.35 11.19 12.51
C LYS A 206 11.26 10.86 11.32
N SER A 207 10.71 10.34 10.22
CA SER A 207 11.45 10.08 8.98
C SER A 207 11.88 11.34 8.23
N PHE A 208 11.26 12.49 8.50
CA PHE A 208 11.64 13.78 7.91
C PHE A 208 12.80 14.44 8.66
N ASN A 209 13.10 13.99 9.87
CA ASN A 209 14.07 14.65 10.72
C ASN A 209 15.50 14.36 10.24
N SER A 210 16.03 15.24 9.41
CA SER A 210 17.41 15.15 8.89
C SER A 210 18.47 15.61 9.89
N SER A 211 18.09 15.96 11.14
CA SER A 211 19.03 16.47 12.16
C SER A 211 19.77 15.36 12.91
N THR A 212 19.34 14.11 12.80
CA THR A 212 20.01 12.95 13.40
C THR A 212 20.99 12.33 12.41
N THR A 213 22.17 11.95 12.90
CA THR A 213 23.16 11.16 12.15
C THR A 213 22.69 9.72 11.90
N GLU A 214 21.68 9.25 12.64
CA GLU A 214 21.06 7.95 12.47
C GLU A 214 19.83 8.04 11.57
N LEU A 215 19.76 7.10 10.61
CA LEU A 215 18.64 6.95 9.70
C LEU A 215 17.44 6.36 10.46
N TYR A 216 16.33 7.10 10.53
CA TYR A 216 15.09 6.56 11.10
C TYR A 216 14.48 5.51 10.17
N LEU A 217 14.49 4.25 10.61
CA LEU A 217 13.89 3.14 9.87
C LEU A 217 12.39 3.03 10.20
N LEU A 218 11.56 3.04 9.15
CA LEU A 218 10.13 2.83 9.28
C LEU A 218 9.83 1.46 9.89
N ASN A 219 9.00 1.46 10.93
CA ASN A 219 8.68 0.30 11.75
C ASN A 219 7.16 0.20 11.98
N LYS A 220 6.71 -0.76 12.78
CA LYS A 220 5.28 -0.96 13.10
C LYS A 220 4.60 0.30 13.64
N LYS A 221 5.29 1.12 14.44
CA LYS A 221 4.75 2.40 14.93
C LYS A 221 4.60 3.45 13.83
N SER A 222 5.39 3.36 12.76
CA SER A 222 5.20 4.20 11.57
C SER A 222 3.91 3.85 10.84
N ASP A 223 3.59 2.56 10.71
CA ASP A 223 2.30 2.13 10.16
C ASP A 223 1.13 2.63 11.04
N VAL A 224 1.27 2.55 12.37
CA VAL A 224 0.24 3.08 13.31
C VAL A 224 0.01 4.57 13.11
N TYR A 225 1.06 5.36 12.86
CA TYR A 225 0.91 6.78 12.52
C TYR A 225 0.06 6.96 11.25
N SER A 226 0.37 6.23 10.18
CA SER A 226 -0.40 6.27 8.94
C SER A 226 -1.86 5.85 9.15
N ILE A 227 -2.11 4.86 10.02
CA ILE A 227 -3.46 4.44 10.42
C ILE A 227 -4.21 5.58 11.11
N GLY A 228 -3.60 6.34 12.01
CA GLY A 228 -4.24 7.52 12.61
C GLY A 228 -4.74 8.52 11.56
N VAL A 229 -3.91 8.79 10.54
CA VAL A 229 -4.28 9.68 9.44
C VAL A 229 -5.42 9.10 8.59
N LEU A 230 -5.40 7.79 8.33
CA LEU A 230 -6.44 7.08 7.58
C LEU A 230 -7.78 7.03 8.35
N LEU A 231 -7.74 6.82 9.66
CA LEU A 231 -8.93 6.84 10.51
C LEU A 231 -9.56 8.23 10.52
N TRP A 232 -8.75 9.30 10.60
CA TRP A 232 -9.24 10.66 10.44
C TRP A 232 -9.86 10.87 9.04
N GLU A 233 -9.21 10.39 7.97
CA GLU A 233 -9.75 10.50 6.60
C GLU A 233 -11.09 9.77 6.43
N ILE A 234 -11.26 8.60 7.04
CA ILE A 234 -12.54 7.87 7.05
C ILE A 234 -13.61 8.70 7.78
N SER A 235 -13.26 9.38 8.86
CA SER A 235 -14.18 10.25 9.60
C SER A 235 -14.62 11.47 8.79
N SER A 236 -13.68 12.09 8.06
CA SER A 236 -13.85 13.37 7.37
C SER A 236 -14.36 13.24 5.94
N GLY A 237 -14.06 12.12 5.28
CA GLY A 237 -14.30 11.92 3.84
C GLY A 237 -13.40 12.76 2.95
N GLN A 238 -12.43 13.47 3.54
CA GLN A 238 -11.59 14.45 2.88
C GLN A 238 -10.12 14.03 2.93
N PRO A 239 -9.33 14.39 1.89
CA PRO A 239 -7.90 14.25 1.97
C PRO A 239 -7.25 15.02 3.12
N PRO A 240 -6.24 14.43 3.79
CA PRO A 240 -5.52 15.13 4.83
C PRO A 240 -4.77 16.31 4.22
N PHE A 241 -4.89 17.43 4.89
CA PHE A 241 -4.46 18.77 4.55
C PHE A 241 -5.00 19.24 3.19
N GLN A 242 -6.25 18.91 2.87
CA GLN A 242 -6.90 19.35 1.63
C GLN A 242 -6.80 20.87 1.46
N GLY A 243 -6.39 21.29 0.25
CA GLY A 243 -6.22 22.71 -0.08
C GLY A 243 -4.86 23.30 0.33
N ARG A 244 -3.98 22.52 0.97
CA ARG A 244 -2.62 22.92 1.28
C ARG A 244 -1.60 22.25 0.34
N PRO A 245 -0.52 22.93 -0.06
CA PRO A 245 0.60 22.28 -0.73
C PRO A 245 1.23 21.23 0.17
N HIS A 246 1.44 20.02 -0.36
CA HIS A 246 2.17 18.97 0.37
C HIS A 246 3.67 19.18 0.14
N ASP A 247 4.26 20.17 0.78
CA ASP A 247 5.66 20.55 0.59
C ASP A 247 6.49 20.37 1.88
N VAL A 248 7.74 20.81 1.85
CA VAL A 248 8.63 20.82 3.02
C VAL A 248 8.02 21.62 4.17
N GLY A 249 7.26 22.68 3.88
CA GLY A 249 6.58 23.49 4.89
C GLY A 249 5.48 22.71 5.61
N LEU A 250 4.72 21.88 4.90
CA LEU A 250 3.77 20.95 5.52
C LEU A 250 4.49 19.92 6.39
N ALA A 251 5.57 19.30 5.88
CA ALA A 251 6.33 18.31 6.64
C ALA A 251 6.90 18.88 7.95
N LEU A 252 7.46 20.09 7.91
CA LEU A 252 7.95 20.80 9.11
C LEU A 252 6.81 21.15 10.07
N GLY A 253 5.66 21.61 9.54
CA GLY A 253 4.49 21.87 10.37
C GLY A 253 4.04 20.62 11.12
N ILE A 254 3.93 19.48 10.43
CA ILE A 254 3.55 18.19 11.04
C ILE A 254 4.58 17.76 12.10
N LEU A 255 5.87 17.94 11.83
CA LEU A 255 6.95 17.66 12.79
C LEU A 255 6.83 18.54 14.05
N GLN A 256 6.32 19.76 13.91
CA GLN A 256 6.06 20.72 15.00
C GLN A 256 4.68 20.54 15.67
N GLY A 257 3.94 19.48 15.33
CA GLY A 257 2.67 19.15 15.97
C GLY A 257 1.42 19.63 15.23
N LEU A 258 1.55 20.19 14.03
CA LEU A 258 0.40 20.46 13.19
C LEU A 258 -0.36 19.15 12.90
N ARG A 259 -1.66 19.15 13.17
CA ARG A 259 -2.57 18.04 12.87
C ARG A 259 -3.86 18.58 12.27
N GLU A 260 -4.63 17.66 11.71
CA GLU A 260 -5.99 17.96 11.27
C GLU A 260 -6.93 18.25 12.43
N THR A 261 -7.98 19.02 12.16
CA THR A 261 -8.99 19.31 13.17
C THR A 261 -10.00 18.15 13.28
N PRO A 262 -10.47 17.83 14.50
CA PRO A 262 -11.54 16.86 14.66
C PRO A 262 -12.82 17.27 13.92
N ILE A 263 -13.47 16.30 13.28
CA ILE A 263 -14.69 16.51 12.50
C ILE A 263 -15.91 16.54 13.43
N PRO A 264 -16.78 17.55 13.34
CA PRO A 264 -18.01 17.61 14.13
C PRO A 264 -18.84 16.33 13.99
N ASN A 265 -19.47 15.91 15.09
CA ASN A 265 -20.26 14.67 15.19
C ASN A 265 -19.46 13.36 15.09
N THR A 266 -18.12 13.41 15.15
CA THR A 266 -17.30 12.22 15.44
C THR A 266 -17.32 11.95 16.94
N SER A 267 -17.40 10.68 17.34
CA SER A 267 -17.36 10.31 18.76
C SER A 267 -16.04 10.72 19.39
N ILE A 268 -16.06 11.03 20.69
CA ILE A 268 -14.85 11.39 21.43
C ILE A 268 -13.87 10.22 21.46
N ASP A 269 -14.38 9.00 21.54
CA ASP A 269 -13.55 7.78 21.57
C ASP A 269 -12.84 7.56 20.23
N TYR A 270 -13.53 7.69 19.10
CA TYR A 270 -12.91 7.58 17.78
C TYR A 270 -11.88 8.70 17.54
N ILE A 271 -12.17 9.93 18.00
CA ILE A 271 -11.20 11.03 17.99
C ILE A 271 -9.95 10.64 18.75
N LYS A 272 -10.11 10.16 19.99
CA LYS A 272 -9.00 9.73 20.84
C LYS A 272 -8.15 8.67 20.15
N ILE A 273 -8.77 7.63 19.59
CA ILE A 273 -8.08 6.53 18.89
C ILE A 273 -7.15 7.06 17.80
N TYR A 274 -7.67 7.86 16.86
CA TYR A 274 -6.81 8.34 15.77
C TYR A 274 -5.79 9.37 16.24
N THR A 275 -6.09 10.14 17.29
CA THR A 275 -5.13 11.09 17.85
C THR A 275 -3.98 10.45 18.61
N ASP A 276 -4.23 9.32 19.28
CA ASP A 276 -3.18 8.54 19.92
C ASP A 276 -2.30 7.85 18.87
N CYS A 277 -2.90 7.37 17.78
CA CYS A 277 -2.19 6.77 16.65
C CYS A 277 -1.17 7.72 15.99
N TRP A 278 -1.53 8.99 15.74
CA TRP A 278 -0.64 9.94 15.05
C TRP A 278 0.24 10.79 15.98
N ASN A 279 0.47 10.31 17.21
CA ASN A 279 1.35 10.96 18.18
C ASN A 279 2.75 11.19 17.57
N ILE A 280 3.36 12.34 17.88
CA ILE A 280 4.68 12.68 17.35
C ILE A 280 5.76 11.72 17.82
N GLU A 281 5.67 11.24 19.07
CA GLU A 281 6.60 10.26 19.62
C GLU A 281 6.11 8.84 19.32
N PRO A 282 6.87 8.02 18.56
CA PRO A 282 6.48 6.66 18.20
C PRO A 282 6.14 5.77 19.39
N ASP A 283 6.89 5.91 20.49
CA ASP A 283 6.70 5.09 21.70
C ASP A 283 5.41 5.41 22.44
N ASN A 284 4.86 6.61 22.25
CA ASN A 284 3.59 7.03 22.82
C ASN A 284 2.38 6.60 21.97
N ARG A 285 2.60 6.08 20.75
CA ARG A 285 1.51 5.54 19.93
C ARG A 285 1.08 4.19 20.49
N PRO A 286 -0.18 3.78 20.37
CA PRO A 286 -0.60 2.42 20.70
C PRO A 286 0.08 1.39 19.79
N THR A 287 0.00 0.12 20.13
CA THR A 287 0.22 -0.98 19.18
C THR A 287 -1.03 -1.13 18.32
N ILE A 288 -0.90 -1.67 17.10
CA ILE A 288 -2.07 -1.87 16.25
C ILE A 288 -3.11 -2.80 16.90
N ASN A 289 -2.68 -3.78 17.69
CA ASN A 289 -3.57 -4.69 18.42
C ASN A 289 -4.38 -3.96 19.51
N GLN A 290 -3.78 -2.97 20.19
CA GLN A 290 -4.54 -2.09 21.09
C GLN A 290 -5.58 -1.25 20.34
N VAL A 291 -5.26 -0.75 19.14
CA VAL A 291 -6.22 -0.02 18.30
C VAL A 291 -7.39 -0.92 17.86
N VAL A 292 -7.11 -2.20 17.54
CA VAL A 292 -8.17 -3.20 17.26
C VAL A 292 -9.10 -3.35 18.46
N ASP A 293 -8.53 -3.49 19.66
CA ASP A 293 -9.32 -3.70 20.88
C ASP A 293 -10.13 -2.46 21.28
N GLU A 294 -9.60 -1.25 21.06
CA GLU A 294 -10.33 0.00 21.26
C GLU A 294 -11.50 0.13 20.28
N LEU A 295 -11.30 -0.16 18.98
CA LEU A 295 -12.39 -0.11 17.98
C LEU A 295 -13.45 -1.21 18.17
N LYS A 296 -13.12 -2.33 18.82
CA LYS A 296 -14.11 -3.39 19.13
C LYS A 296 -15.16 -2.97 20.16
N GLN A 297 -14.82 -2.04 21.05
CA GLN A 297 -15.72 -1.63 22.14
C GLN A 297 -16.95 -0.85 21.65
N ASP A 298 -16.90 -0.36 20.41
CA ASP A 298 -17.97 0.41 19.76
C ASP A 298 -18.93 -0.45 18.89
N PHE A 299 -18.76 -1.78 18.87
CA PHE A 299 -19.64 -2.74 18.17
C PHE A 299 -20.64 -3.45 19.11
#